data_AF-A0A354GSH6-F1
#
_entry.id   AF-A0A354GSH6-F1
#
_cell.length_a   1.000
_cell.length_b   1.000
_cell.length_c   1.000
_cell.angle_alpha   90.00
_cell.angle_beta   90.00
_cell.angle_gamma   90.00
#
_symmetry.space_group_name_H-M   'P 1'
#
loop_
_entity.id
_entity.type
_entity.pdbx_description
1 polymer ?
#
loop_
_entity_poly.entity_id
_entity_poly.type
_entity_poly.pdbx_seq_one_letter_code
_entity_poly.pdbx_strand_id
1 'polypeptide(L)'
;MSNPIVCNGCGGRLAVPDDYARNKMQCPDCGVMCVIPPRPAAKKKAPPPPPAAEEPRFEDDEPAAPTTFAEAPAPSRKGLVMCRKCGELVRPPARKPGRRGKCPVCGAVWPELVARAKTAAAAPIPPPPDEFAGATIDEDPDSGNPYGTADTGARRCPGCTEQLAPGVAVCVRCGFDLRAGRKVVKEYQRWDQSWDCGMSLQLRVILFLVCQAAALTAFALGFAVLNNPIREMIATFVFTWMTYTMMTGFLLGTYEHIHLKRHKSGKIDLTKTWRIGFVRFPSHEIDLRSRFGVICGADEYAKLWDWLMLFVLFGSGIVPAVIFWYFAIHKTKYFVGLCGEHESLEEKIYRGWDREQMLEIQQTLRDALKA
;
A
#
# COMPACT_ATOMS: atom_id res chain seq x y z
N MET A 1 -28.10 17.08 11.11
CA MET A 1 -26.66 17.13 11.44
C MET A 1 -25.90 17.09 10.13
N SER A 2 -25.26 18.18 9.76
CA SER A 2 -24.45 18.25 8.53
C SER A 2 -23.28 17.26 8.64
N ASN A 3 -22.98 16.54 7.56
CA ASN A 3 -21.83 15.63 7.53
C ASN A 3 -20.54 16.46 7.65
N PRO A 4 -19.69 16.24 8.68
CA PRO A 4 -18.44 16.97 8.81
C PRO A 4 -17.49 16.62 7.67
N ILE A 5 -16.81 17.62 7.12
CA ILE A 5 -15.81 17.44 6.05
C ILE A 5 -14.43 17.52 6.68
N VAL A 6 -13.48 16.71 6.21
CA VAL A 6 -12.09 16.75 6.70
C VAL A 6 -11.28 17.71 5.83
N CYS A 7 -10.50 18.60 6.45
CA CYS A 7 -9.62 19.52 5.73
C CYS A 7 -8.44 18.78 5.07
N ASN A 8 -8.21 19.01 3.77
CA ASN A 8 -7.07 18.43 3.04
C ASN A 8 -5.70 18.99 3.50
N GLY A 9 -5.68 20.16 4.14
CA GLY A 9 -4.46 20.77 4.68
C GLY A 9 -4.08 20.23 6.05
N CYS A 10 -4.89 20.55 7.06
CA CYS A 10 -4.58 20.23 8.46
C CYS A 10 -5.22 18.92 8.98
N GLY A 11 -6.14 18.30 8.25
CA GLY A 11 -6.88 17.12 8.72
C GLY A 11 -7.96 17.40 9.78
N GLY A 12 -8.21 18.67 10.13
CA GLY A 12 -9.29 19.06 11.04
C GLY A 12 -10.68 18.79 10.47
N ARG A 13 -11.66 18.51 11.34
CA ARG A 13 -13.07 18.34 10.94
C ARG A 13 -13.75 19.71 10.88
N LEU A 14 -14.21 20.09 9.69
CA LEU A 14 -14.98 21.30 9.43
C LEU A 14 -16.48 21.03 9.54
N ALA A 15 -17.15 21.83 10.37
CA ALA A 15 -18.61 21.92 10.37
C ALA A 15 -19.05 22.84 9.23
N VAL A 16 -19.79 22.30 8.26
CA VAL A 16 -20.42 23.08 7.20
C VAL A 16 -21.77 23.58 7.69
N PRO A 17 -22.04 24.90 7.72
CA PRO A 17 -23.37 25.43 8.02
C PRO A 17 -24.40 24.89 7.02
N ASP A 18 -25.62 24.63 7.48
CA ASP A 18 -26.67 24.04 6.64
C ASP A 18 -27.05 24.91 5.43
N ASP A 19 -26.77 26.21 5.49
CA ASP A 19 -27.11 27.21 4.47
C ASP A 19 -25.95 27.54 3.51
N TYR A 20 -24.82 26.80 3.60
CA TYR A 20 -23.64 27.10 2.81
C TYR A 20 -23.78 26.63 1.34
N ALA A 21 -24.06 27.56 0.44
CA ALA A 21 -24.36 27.26 -0.96
C ALA A 21 -23.13 27.08 -1.88
N ARG A 22 -21.90 27.39 -1.43
CA ARG A 22 -20.70 27.35 -2.27
C ARG A 22 -20.05 25.97 -2.24
N ASN A 23 -19.54 25.51 -3.38
CA ASN A 23 -18.85 24.21 -3.51
C ASN A 23 -17.43 24.18 -2.89
N LYS A 24 -16.94 25.30 -2.35
CA LYS A 24 -15.63 25.41 -1.70
C LYS A 24 -15.75 26.26 -0.45
N MET A 25 -15.13 25.82 0.65
CA MET A 25 -14.98 26.60 1.88
C MET A 25 -13.51 26.68 2.27
N GLN A 26 -13.11 27.79 2.87
CA GLN A 26 -11.76 27.95 3.41
C GLN A 26 -11.69 27.38 4.83
N CYS A 27 -10.64 26.60 5.12
CA CYS A 27 -10.41 26.10 6.47
C CYS A 27 -10.04 27.25 7.42
N PRO A 28 -10.71 27.43 8.58
CA PRO A 28 -10.39 28.51 9.50
C PRO A 28 -9.03 28.31 10.17
N ASP A 29 -8.58 27.06 10.31
CA ASP A 29 -7.33 26.74 11.01
C ASP A 29 -6.08 26.90 10.12
N CYS A 30 -6.17 26.50 8.83
CA CYS A 30 -5.00 26.47 7.93
C CYS A 30 -5.14 27.26 6.62
N GLY A 31 -6.31 27.84 6.35
CA GLY A 31 -6.54 28.65 5.14
C GLY A 31 -6.67 27.88 3.82
N VAL A 32 -6.55 26.55 3.82
CA VAL A 32 -6.69 25.72 2.60
C VAL A 32 -8.15 25.67 2.15
N MET A 33 -8.38 25.82 0.83
CA MET A 33 -9.71 25.71 0.21
C MET A 33 -10.10 24.24 0.07
N CYS A 34 -11.12 23.82 0.83
CA CYS A 34 -11.66 22.45 0.81
C CYS A 34 -12.89 22.39 -0.10
N VAL A 35 -13.00 21.35 -0.92
CA VAL A 35 -14.17 21.13 -1.80
C VAL A 35 -15.27 20.47 -0.99
N ILE A 36 -16.46 21.06 -1.02
CA ILE A 36 -17.66 20.52 -0.38
C ILE A 36 -18.35 19.61 -1.40
N PRO A 37 -18.58 18.31 -1.11
CA PRO A 37 -19.29 17.44 -2.03
C PRO A 37 -20.70 18.00 -2.27
N PRO A 38 -21.20 17.99 -3.52
CA PRO A 38 -22.49 18.56 -3.84
C PRO A 38 -23.55 17.90 -2.95
N ARG A 39 -24.31 18.73 -2.21
CA ARG A 39 -25.41 18.23 -1.38
C ARG A 39 -26.35 17.47 -2.32
N PRO A 40 -26.73 16.20 -2.01
CA PRO A 40 -27.72 15.52 -2.81
C PRO A 40 -28.93 16.44 -2.87
N ALA A 41 -29.29 16.89 -4.08
CA ALA A 41 -30.37 17.83 -4.27
C ALA A 41 -31.57 17.30 -3.50
N ALA A 42 -32.07 18.08 -2.54
CA ALA A 42 -33.21 17.69 -1.73
C ALA A 42 -34.27 17.16 -2.70
N LYS A 43 -34.59 15.86 -2.62
CA LYS A 43 -35.56 15.21 -3.51
C LYS A 43 -36.77 16.13 -3.55
N LYS A 44 -36.99 16.83 -4.68
CA LYS A 44 -38.23 17.56 -4.90
C LYS A 44 -39.32 16.54 -4.65
N LYS A 45 -40.14 16.79 -3.63
CA LYS A 45 -41.26 15.94 -3.25
C LYS A 45 -42.03 15.68 -4.54
N ALA A 46 -41.99 14.44 -5.03
CA ALA A 46 -42.72 14.09 -6.24
C ALA A 46 -44.18 14.46 -6.00
N PRO A 47 -44.87 15.08 -6.98
CA PRO A 47 -46.31 15.27 -6.87
C PRO A 47 -46.96 13.92 -6.56
N PRO A 48 -48.00 13.90 -5.70
CA PRO A 48 -48.65 12.65 -5.28
C PRO A 48 -49.06 11.84 -6.52
N PRO A 49 -48.78 10.53 -6.54
CA PRO A 49 -49.12 9.71 -7.69
C PRO A 49 -50.64 9.77 -7.94
N PRO A 50 -51.09 9.92 -9.20
CA PRO A 50 -52.49 9.79 -9.53
C PRO A 50 -53.02 8.41 -9.10
N PRO A 51 -54.31 8.30 -8.73
CA PRO A 51 -54.90 7.06 -8.24
C PRO A 51 -54.71 5.92 -9.24
N ALA A 52 -54.30 4.77 -8.71
CA ALA A 52 -53.91 3.57 -9.45
C ALA A 52 -54.99 3.14 -10.45
N ALA A 53 -54.66 3.22 -11.74
CA ALA A 53 -55.35 2.49 -12.79
C ALA A 53 -54.82 1.06 -12.81
N GLU A 54 -55.73 0.10 -12.91
CA GLU A 54 -55.49 -1.35 -12.99
C GLU A 54 -54.30 -1.72 -13.89
N GLU A 55 -53.35 -2.46 -13.31
CA GLU A 55 -52.26 -3.07 -14.06
C GLU A 55 -52.77 -4.23 -14.91
N PRO A 56 -52.48 -4.26 -16.23
CA PRO A 56 -52.69 -5.45 -17.04
C PRO A 56 -51.70 -6.55 -16.63
N ARG A 57 -52.27 -7.73 -16.40
CA ARG A 57 -51.63 -9.01 -16.15
C ARG A 57 -50.62 -9.33 -17.26
N PHE A 58 -49.32 -9.28 -16.94
CA PHE A 58 -48.25 -9.73 -17.83
C PHE A 58 -48.24 -11.27 -17.86
N GLU A 59 -48.32 -11.81 -19.07
CA GLU A 59 -48.10 -13.22 -19.40
C GLU A 59 -46.63 -13.60 -19.20
N ASP A 60 -46.43 -14.87 -18.88
CA ASP A 60 -45.18 -15.52 -18.53
C ASP A 60 -44.11 -15.40 -19.63
N ASP A 61 -43.04 -14.65 -19.34
CA ASP A 61 -41.82 -14.67 -20.15
C ASP A 61 -40.81 -15.72 -19.64
N GLU A 62 -40.33 -16.45 -20.64
CA GLU A 62 -39.42 -17.59 -20.70
C GLU A 62 -38.09 -17.41 -19.91
N PRO A 63 -37.55 -18.46 -19.28
CA PRO A 63 -36.34 -18.34 -18.46
C PRO A 63 -35.09 -18.04 -19.30
N ALA A 64 -34.47 -16.90 -19.02
CA ALA A 64 -33.22 -16.46 -19.65
C ALA A 64 -32.05 -17.43 -19.37
N ALA A 65 -31.32 -17.73 -20.45
CA ALA A 65 -30.12 -18.56 -20.49
C ALA A 65 -28.96 -18.01 -19.62
N PRO A 66 -28.05 -18.88 -19.14
CA PRO A 66 -26.93 -18.50 -18.28
C PRO A 66 -25.93 -17.58 -19.00
N THR A 67 -25.66 -16.43 -18.39
CA THR A 67 -24.62 -15.48 -18.78
C THR A 67 -23.23 -16.09 -18.60
N THR A 68 -22.54 -16.30 -19.72
CA THR A 68 -21.12 -16.66 -19.80
C THR A 68 -20.26 -15.58 -19.14
N PHE A 69 -19.46 -15.97 -18.15
CA PHE A 69 -18.45 -15.13 -17.52
C PHE A 69 -17.43 -14.66 -18.56
N ALA A 70 -17.27 -13.33 -18.65
CA ALA A 70 -16.25 -12.70 -19.48
C ALA A 70 -14.84 -13.09 -19.00
N GLU A 71 -14.04 -13.56 -19.94
CA GLU A 71 -12.67 -14.03 -19.77
C GLU A 71 -11.75 -12.88 -19.32
N ALA A 72 -10.97 -13.12 -18.25
CA ALA A 72 -10.06 -12.15 -17.66
C ALA A 72 -8.99 -11.70 -18.67
N PRO A 73 -8.60 -10.40 -18.69
CA PRO A 73 -7.60 -9.90 -19.62
C PRO A 73 -6.23 -10.57 -19.37
N ALA A 74 -5.68 -11.16 -20.44
CA ALA A 74 -4.43 -11.90 -20.41
C ALA A 74 -3.25 -11.04 -19.87
N PRO A 75 -2.33 -11.65 -19.09
CA PRO A 75 -1.17 -10.94 -18.55
C PRO A 75 -0.28 -10.37 -19.68
N SER A 76 0.02 -9.08 -19.56
CA SER A 76 0.91 -8.32 -20.45
C SER A 76 2.28 -9.00 -20.64
N ARG A 77 2.55 -9.47 -21.86
CA ARG A 77 3.74 -10.24 -22.28
C ARG A 77 5.04 -9.42 -22.37
N LYS A 78 5.24 -8.39 -21.53
CA LYS A 78 6.45 -7.55 -21.58
C LYS A 78 7.65 -8.31 -21.01
N GLY A 79 8.66 -8.56 -21.85
CA GLY A 79 9.97 -9.10 -21.46
C GLY A 79 10.20 -10.60 -21.72
N LEU A 80 9.29 -11.27 -22.44
CA LEU A 80 9.54 -12.63 -22.94
C LEU A 80 10.40 -12.55 -24.21
N VAL A 81 11.39 -13.43 -24.30
CA VAL A 81 12.27 -13.54 -25.48
C VAL A 81 12.17 -14.97 -25.98
N MET A 82 12.02 -15.12 -27.30
CA MET A 82 11.86 -16.41 -27.94
C MET A 82 13.20 -17.16 -28.00
N CYS A 83 13.24 -18.40 -27.52
CA CYS A 83 14.45 -19.22 -27.56
C CYS A 83 14.78 -19.63 -29.00
N ARG A 84 15.99 -19.33 -29.49
CA ARG A 84 16.40 -19.69 -30.86
C ARG A 84 16.48 -21.19 -31.14
N LYS A 85 16.59 -22.04 -30.10
CA LYS A 85 16.73 -23.49 -30.29
C LYS A 85 15.39 -24.23 -30.24
N CYS A 86 14.52 -23.91 -29.28
CA CYS A 86 13.24 -24.61 -29.10
C CYS A 86 12.00 -23.79 -29.48
N GLY A 87 12.13 -22.48 -29.79
CA GLY A 87 11.01 -21.63 -30.19
C GLY A 87 10.13 -21.12 -29.04
N GLU A 88 10.26 -21.66 -27.82
CA GLU A 88 9.44 -21.24 -26.67
C GLU A 88 9.71 -19.80 -26.23
N LEU A 89 8.66 -19.08 -25.83
CA LEU A 89 8.75 -17.76 -25.19
C LEU A 89 9.18 -17.94 -23.73
N VAL A 90 10.43 -17.59 -23.41
CA VAL A 90 11.00 -17.73 -22.07
C VAL A 90 11.39 -16.39 -21.48
N ARG A 91 11.26 -16.25 -20.16
CA ARG A 91 11.75 -15.07 -19.43
C ARG A 91 13.27 -15.21 -19.24
N PRO A 92 14.10 -14.28 -19.74
CA PRO A 92 15.54 -14.38 -19.59
C PRO A 92 15.92 -14.35 -18.10
N PRO A 93 16.79 -15.26 -17.62
CA PRO A 93 17.22 -15.24 -16.24
C PRO A 93 17.94 -13.94 -15.95
N ALA A 94 17.70 -13.35 -14.77
CA ALA A 94 18.39 -12.14 -14.32
C ALA A 94 19.91 -12.39 -14.38
N ARG A 95 20.61 -11.63 -15.25
CA ARG A 95 22.04 -11.83 -15.49
C ARG A 95 22.84 -11.46 -14.23
N LYS A 96 23.49 -12.45 -13.61
CA LYS A 96 24.66 -12.18 -12.75
C LYS A 96 25.88 -11.97 -13.67
N PRO A 97 26.70 -10.93 -13.45
CA PRO A 97 27.92 -10.71 -14.24
C PRO A 97 28.77 -11.98 -14.29
N GLY A 98 29.14 -12.42 -15.50
CA GLY A 98 30.05 -13.57 -15.72
C GLY A 98 29.41 -14.96 -15.80
N ARG A 99 28.09 -15.13 -15.64
CA ARG A 99 27.42 -16.44 -15.87
C ARG A 99 26.51 -16.42 -17.09
N ARG A 100 26.73 -17.38 -18.00
CA ARG A 100 25.86 -17.62 -19.16
C ARG A 100 24.58 -18.31 -18.69
N GLY A 101 23.42 -17.66 -18.90
CA GLY A 101 22.12 -18.27 -18.61
C GLY A 101 21.82 -19.41 -19.60
N LYS A 102 21.17 -20.47 -19.12
CA LYS A 102 20.63 -21.55 -19.97
C LYS A 102 19.12 -21.34 -20.13
N CYS A 103 18.57 -21.72 -21.28
CA CYS A 103 17.13 -21.80 -21.48
C CYS A 103 16.53 -22.83 -20.51
N PRO A 104 15.46 -22.51 -19.77
CA PRO A 104 14.86 -23.45 -18.81
C PRO A 104 14.18 -24.65 -19.49
N VAL A 105 13.78 -24.51 -20.77
CA VAL A 105 13.07 -25.57 -21.51
C VAL A 105 14.05 -26.55 -22.16
N CYS A 106 14.99 -26.05 -22.97
CA CYS A 106 15.88 -26.91 -23.77
C CYS A 106 17.34 -26.95 -23.30
N GLY A 107 17.69 -26.23 -22.23
CA GLY A 107 19.06 -26.17 -21.70
C GLY A 107 20.08 -25.44 -22.59
N ALA A 108 19.66 -24.92 -23.76
CA ALA A 108 20.55 -24.20 -24.66
C ALA A 108 21.15 -22.97 -23.97
N VAL A 109 22.46 -22.78 -24.13
CA VAL A 109 23.15 -21.59 -23.65
C VAL A 109 22.65 -20.39 -24.45
N TRP A 110 22.22 -19.34 -23.76
CA TRP A 110 21.73 -18.14 -24.42
C TRP A 110 22.85 -17.55 -25.28
N PRO A 111 22.62 -17.24 -26.57
CA PRO A 111 23.63 -16.58 -27.38
C PRO A 111 24.05 -15.30 -26.69
N GLU A 112 25.36 -15.13 -26.56
CA GLU A 112 25.98 -13.91 -26.08
C GLU A 112 25.50 -12.81 -27.02
N LEU A 113 24.53 -12.00 -26.55
CA LEU A 113 24.16 -10.78 -27.24
C LEU A 113 25.47 -10.04 -27.42
N VAL A 114 25.96 -10.01 -28.66
CA VAL A 114 27.22 -9.40 -29.07
C VAL A 114 27.28 -8.10 -28.28
N ALA A 115 28.19 -8.07 -27.30
CA ALA A 115 28.27 -6.98 -26.36
C ALA A 115 28.39 -5.74 -27.23
N ARG A 116 27.31 -4.93 -27.26
CA ARG A 116 27.23 -3.72 -28.06
C ARG A 116 28.52 -2.98 -27.73
N ALA A 117 29.41 -2.89 -28.72
CA ALA A 117 30.80 -2.57 -28.52
C ALA A 117 30.86 -1.39 -27.56
N LYS A 118 31.49 -1.62 -26.42
CA LYS A 118 31.70 -0.63 -25.38
C LYS A 118 32.38 0.53 -26.09
N THR A 119 31.59 1.56 -26.41
CA THR A 119 32.07 2.78 -27.05
C THR A 119 33.27 3.20 -26.23
N ALA A 120 34.44 3.17 -26.87
CA ALA A 120 35.70 3.50 -26.25
C ALA A 120 35.53 4.80 -25.47
N ALA A 121 36.08 4.84 -24.26
CA ALA A 121 36.13 6.05 -23.46
C ALA A 121 36.66 7.17 -24.34
N ALA A 122 35.77 8.09 -24.72
CA ALA A 122 36.13 9.29 -25.44
C ALA A 122 37.17 10.02 -24.58
N ALA A 123 38.30 10.35 -25.20
CA ALA A 123 39.26 11.27 -24.65
C ALA A 123 38.55 12.52 -24.11
N PRO A 124 39.06 13.17 -23.05
CA PRO A 124 38.48 14.40 -22.54
C PRO A 124 38.40 15.41 -23.69
N ILE A 125 37.17 15.66 -24.15
CA ILE A 125 36.88 16.67 -25.15
C ILE A 125 37.32 17.98 -24.50
N PRO A 126 38.27 18.74 -25.09
CA PRO A 126 38.62 20.06 -24.56
C PRO A 126 37.33 20.89 -24.46
N PRO A 127 37.19 21.73 -23.42
CA PRO A 127 36.00 22.55 -23.28
C PRO A 127 35.76 23.29 -24.60
N PRO A 128 34.55 23.23 -25.17
CA PRO A 128 34.27 23.94 -26.40
C PRO A 128 34.64 25.41 -26.19
N PRO A 129 35.35 26.03 -27.15
CA PRO A 129 35.65 27.46 -27.08
C PRO A 129 34.33 28.22 -26.85
N ASP A 130 34.37 29.25 -26.00
CA ASP A 130 33.25 30.16 -25.71
C ASP A 130 32.83 30.96 -26.96
N GLU A 131 32.35 30.27 -27.99
CA GLU A 131 31.90 30.86 -29.27
C GLU A 131 30.48 31.44 -29.19
N PHE A 132 29.82 31.38 -28.03
CA PHE A 132 28.50 31.99 -27.80
C PHE A 132 28.56 33.32 -27.02
N ALA A 133 29.69 34.03 -27.08
CA ALA A 133 29.83 35.35 -26.49
C ALA A 133 29.43 36.51 -27.43
N GLY A 134 28.90 36.27 -28.64
CA GLY A 134 28.72 37.38 -29.59
C GLY A 134 27.78 37.15 -30.77
N ALA A 135 26.65 36.46 -30.61
CA ALA A 135 25.53 36.71 -31.50
C ALA A 135 24.94 38.07 -31.09
N THR A 136 25.54 39.16 -31.59
CA THR A 136 24.90 40.47 -31.62
C THR A 136 23.55 40.26 -32.28
N ILE A 137 22.49 40.59 -31.55
CA ILE A 137 21.16 40.74 -32.13
C ILE A 137 21.36 41.71 -33.29
N ASP A 138 21.23 41.22 -34.53
CA ASP A 138 21.10 42.10 -35.68
C ASP A 138 19.82 42.90 -35.43
N GLU A 139 19.99 44.13 -34.95
CA GLU A 139 18.96 45.15 -34.88
C GLU A 139 18.64 45.60 -36.31
N ASP A 140 18.20 44.68 -37.16
CA ASP A 140 17.61 45.02 -38.45
C ASP A 140 16.16 45.47 -38.17
N PRO A 141 15.88 46.78 -38.22
CA PRO A 141 14.56 47.33 -37.89
C PRO A 141 13.46 46.88 -38.86
N ASP A 142 13.81 46.18 -39.95
CA ASP A 142 12.88 45.75 -41.00
C ASP A 142 12.59 44.24 -41.00
N SER A 143 13.05 43.46 -40.00
CA SER A 143 12.87 42.00 -39.99
C SER A 143 11.41 41.51 -39.87
N GLY A 144 10.43 42.41 -39.76
CA GLY A 144 9.01 42.12 -40.02
C GLY A 144 8.39 41.01 -39.16
N ASN A 145 9.07 40.59 -38.08
CA ASN A 145 8.61 39.54 -37.19
C ASN A 145 8.09 40.18 -35.89
N PRO A 146 6.80 40.54 -35.82
CA PRO A 146 6.22 41.24 -34.65
C PRO A 146 6.21 40.40 -33.37
N TYR A 147 6.69 39.15 -33.43
CA TYR A 147 6.87 38.26 -32.29
C TYR A 147 8.31 37.74 -32.22
N GLY A 148 9.30 38.63 -32.16
CA GLY A 148 10.64 38.28 -31.72
C GLY A 148 10.56 37.66 -30.32
N THR A 149 10.48 36.33 -30.23
CA THR A 149 10.58 35.64 -28.94
C THR A 149 11.96 35.93 -28.43
N ALA A 150 12.07 36.80 -27.43
CA ALA A 150 13.33 37.02 -26.71
C ALA A 150 13.86 35.64 -26.31
N ASP A 151 14.91 35.18 -27.00
CA ASP A 151 15.59 33.95 -26.65
C ASP A 151 16.20 34.20 -25.28
N THR A 152 15.51 33.75 -24.24
CA THR A 152 15.82 34.02 -22.83
C THR A 152 17.13 33.37 -22.35
N GLY A 153 18.01 32.94 -23.27
CA GLY A 153 19.22 32.19 -22.95
C GLY A 153 18.93 30.82 -22.33
N ALA A 154 17.71 30.28 -22.53
CA ALA A 154 17.29 29.02 -21.94
C ALA A 154 18.06 27.85 -22.58
N ARG A 155 19.02 27.30 -21.84
CA ARG A 155 19.78 26.11 -22.26
C ARG A 155 18.89 24.88 -22.21
N ARG A 156 19.01 23.97 -23.19
CA ARG A 156 18.32 22.67 -23.14
C ARG A 156 19.19 21.63 -22.44
N CYS A 157 18.57 20.77 -21.64
CA CYS A 157 19.27 19.68 -20.98
C CYS A 157 19.74 18.62 -22.02
N PRO A 158 21.01 18.20 -22.04
CA PRO A 158 21.49 17.18 -22.98
C PRO A 158 20.93 15.77 -22.71
N GLY A 159 20.41 15.51 -21.49
CA GLY A 159 19.86 14.20 -21.13
C GLY A 159 18.40 13.99 -21.54
N CYS A 160 17.55 15.02 -21.40
CA CYS A 160 16.11 14.90 -21.67
C CYS A 160 15.53 16.03 -22.53
N THR A 161 16.37 16.95 -23.02
CA THR A 161 16.01 18.09 -23.89
C THR A 161 15.07 19.16 -23.30
N GLU A 162 14.73 19.05 -22.01
CA GLU A 162 13.93 20.06 -21.28
C GLU A 162 14.64 21.42 -21.29
N GLN A 163 13.89 22.50 -21.47
CA GLN A 163 14.41 23.86 -21.28
C GLN A 163 14.68 24.11 -19.79
N LEU A 164 15.88 24.59 -19.48
CA LEU A 164 16.32 24.90 -18.13
C LEU A 164 16.36 26.41 -17.95
N ALA A 165 15.92 26.88 -16.79
CA ALA A 165 16.07 28.28 -16.41
C ALA A 165 17.57 28.65 -16.35
N PRO A 166 17.93 29.90 -16.69
CA PRO A 166 19.32 30.36 -16.63
C PRO A 166 19.89 30.19 -15.22
N GLY A 167 21.11 29.66 -15.12
CA GLY A 167 21.81 29.43 -13.85
C GLY A 167 21.53 28.08 -13.15
N VAL A 168 20.59 27.27 -13.64
CA VAL A 168 20.33 25.94 -13.07
C VAL A 168 21.47 24.97 -13.39
N ALA A 169 22.18 24.48 -12.37
CA ALA A 169 23.30 23.55 -12.55
C ALA A 169 22.86 22.09 -12.81
N VAL A 170 21.69 21.67 -12.30
CA VAL A 170 21.19 20.29 -12.41
C VAL A 170 19.77 20.29 -12.97
N CYS A 171 19.53 19.49 -14.02
CA CYS A 171 18.20 19.33 -14.58
C CYS A 171 17.25 18.69 -13.57
N VAL A 172 16.15 19.37 -13.24
CA VAL A 172 15.14 18.89 -12.28
C VAL A 172 14.46 17.60 -12.75
N ARG A 173 14.23 17.46 -14.06
CA ARG A 173 13.53 16.32 -14.66
C ARG A 173 14.37 15.05 -14.71
N CYS A 174 15.59 15.12 -15.23
CA CYS A 174 16.42 13.93 -15.43
C CYS A 174 17.60 13.79 -14.46
N GLY A 175 17.92 14.81 -13.65
CA GLY A 175 19.04 14.83 -12.71
C GLY A 175 20.42 14.99 -13.36
N PHE A 176 20.50 15.48 -14.60
CA PHE A 176 21.76 15.71 -15.29
C PHE A 176 22.45 16.98 -14.79
N ASP A 177 23.68 16.87 -14.30
CA ASP A 177 24.50 18.01 -13.90
C ASP A 177 25.24 18.58 -15.11
N LEU A 178 24.90 19.82 -15.47
CA LEU A 178 25.47 20.54 -16.61
C LEU A 178 26.94 20.92 -16.39
N ARG A 179 27.38 21.07 -15.13
CA ARG A 179 28.77 21.41 -14.81
C ARG A 179 29.66 20.18 -14.89
N ALA A 180 29.18 19.07 -14.35
CA ALA A 180 29.93 17.82 -14.31
C ALA A 180 29.78 16.98 -15.59
N GLY A 181 28.87 17.35 -16.50
CA GLY A 181 28.61 16.61 -17.74
C GLY A 181 28.09 15.19 -17.52
N ARG A 182 27.52 14.89 -16.35
CA ARG A 182 27.08 13.55 -15.96
C ARG A 182 25.81 13.59 -15.13
N LYS A 183 25.02 12.52 -15.20
CA LYS A 183 23.83 12.35 -14.37
C LYS A 183 24.24 12.18 -12.91
N VAL A 184 23.76 13.06 -12.03
CA VAL A 184 23.96 12.91 -10.59
C VAL A 184 23.25 11.64 -10.17
N VAL A 185 24.02 10.66 -9.70
CA VAL A 185 23.45 9.49 -9.04
C VAL A 185 22.88 10.00 -7.72
N LYS A 186 21.55 10.13 -7.65
CA LYS A 186 20.87 10.42 -6.40
C LYS A 186 21.13 9.26 -5.46
N GLU A 187 22.02 9.45 -4.49
CA GLU A 187 22.18 8.50 -3.40
C GLU A 187 21.00 8.68 -2.45
N TYR A 188 20.00 7.81 -2.61
CA TYR A 188 18.91 7.73 -1.67
C TYR A 188 19.42 7.10 -0.37
N GLN A 189 19.07 7.71 0.76
CA GLN A 189 19.32 7.13 2.07
C GLN A 189 18.63 5.77 2.15
N ARG A 190 19.40 4.73 2.49
CA ARG A 190 18.85 3.39 2.73
C ARG A 190 17.99 3.45 3.98
N TRP A 191 16.75 3.02 3.84
CA TRP A 191 15.81 2.94 4.94
C TRP A 191 15.37 1.48 5.10
N ASP A 192 15.48 0.94 6.30
CA ASP A 192 15.01 -0.40 6.64
C ASP A 192 14.26 -0.29 7.97
N GLN A 193 12.93 -0.33 7.92
CA GLN A 193 12.06 -0.26 9.09
C GLN A 193 11.06 -1.39 9.08
N SER A 194 10.78 -1.90 10.27
CA SER A 194 9.87 -3.02 10.48
C SER A 194 8.99 -2.77 11.68
N TRP A 195 7.70 -3.07 11.55
CA TRP A 195 6.71 -2.92 12.61
C TRP A 195 6.00 -4.25 12.82
N ASP A 196 5.90 -4.67 14.08
CA ASP A 196 5.00 -5.74 14.50
C ASP A 196 3.67 -5.12 14.94
N CYS A 197 2.54 -5.65 14.46
CA CYS A 197 1.24 -5.15 14.93
C CYS A 197 1.04 -5.56 16.40
N GLY A 198 1.08 -4.58 17.31
CA GLY A 198 0.85 -4.79 18.74
C GLY A 198 2.10 -5.25 19.51
N MET A 199 2.06 -6.43 20.13
CA MET A 199 3.16 -6.94 20.95
C MET A 199 4.30 -7.50 20.09
N SER A 200 5.55 -7.33 20.57
CA SER A 200 6.73 -7.96 19.95
C SER A 200 6.62 -9.50 19.97
N LEU A 201 7.28 -10.16 19.01
CA LEU A 201 7.31 -11.63 18.94
C LEU A 201 7.79 -12.27 20.26
N GLN A 202 8.81 -11.69 20.89
CA GLN A 202 9.36 -12.21 22.14
C GLN A 202 8.32 -12.20 23.26
N LEU A 203 7.59 -11.10 23.42
CA LEU A 203 6.56 -10.98 24.45
C LEU A 203 5.42 -11.98 24.22
N ARG A 204 5.01 -12.19 22.96
CA ARG A 204 3.98 -13.19 22.59
C ARG A 204 4.40 -14.61 22.93
N VAL A 205 5.65 -14.97 22.63
CA VAL A 205 6.20 -16.29 22.95
C VAL A 205 6.31 -16.49 24.47
N ILE A 206 6.77 -15.47 25.21
CA ILE A 206 6.81 -15.51 26.67
C ILE A 206 5.40 -15.71 27.24
N LEU A 207 4.42 -14.93 26.79
CA LEU A 207 3.03 -15.04 27.23
C LEU A 207 2.45 -16.42 26.90
N PHE A 208 2.73 -16.95 25.72
CA PHE A 208 2.33 -18.31 25.34
C PHE A 208 2.91 -19.36 26.31
N LEU A 209 4.21 -19.30 26.60
CA LEU A 209 4.87 -20.23 27.51
C LEU A 209 4.33 -20.13 28.94
N VAL A 210 4.06 -18.91 29.43
CA VAL A 210 3.44 -18.68 30.75
C VAL A 210 2.04 -19.30 30.79
N CYS A 211 1.22 -19.09 29.75
CA CYS A 211 -0.10 -19.72 29.65
C CYS A 211 -0.03 -21.25 29.62
N GLN A 212 0.92 -21.84 28.87
CA GLN A 212 1.11 -23.28 28.84
C GLN A 212 1.54 -23.84 30.22
N ALA A 213 2.47 -23.16 30.90
CA ALA A 213 2.92 -23.55 32.23
C ALA A 213 1.78 -23.47 33.26
N ALA A 214 0.97 -22.42 33.22
CA ALA A 214 -0.20 -22.27 34.09
C ALA A 214 -1.24 -23.37 33.84
N ALA A 215 -1.53 -23.68 32.56
CA ALA A 215 -2.44 -24.76 32.21
C ALA A 215 -1.94 -26.12 32.73
N LEU A 216 -0.66 -26.46 32.47
CA LEU A 216 -0.05 -27.70 32.96
C LEU A 216 -0.08 -27.80 34.49
N THR A 217 0.15 -26.69 35.20
CA THR A 217 0.08 -26.65 36.67
C THR A 217 -1.35 -26.91 37.16
N ALA A 218 -2.36 -26.27 36.55
CA ALA A 218 -3.76 -26.49 36.88
C ALA A 218 -4.17 -27.94 36.63
N PHE A 219 -3.68 -28.54 35.55
CA PHE A 219 -3.94 -29.94 35.24
C PHE A 219 -3.26 -30.91 36.20
N ALA A 220 -2.00 -30.68 36.56
CA ALA A 220 -1.30 -31.49 37.56
C ALA A 220 -2.01 -31.46 38.91
N LEU A 221 -2.53 -30.29 39.31
CA LEU A 221 -3.33 -30.13 40.52
C LEU A 221 -4.66 -30.88 40.42
N GLY A 222 -5.37 -30.77 39.28
CA GLY A 222 -6.61 -31.51 39.05
C GLY A 222 -6.42 -33.03 39.11
N PHE A 223 -5.31 -33.54 38.56
CA PHE A 223 -4.95 -34.95 38.61
C PHE A 223 -4.62 -35.42 40.04
N ALA A 224 -3.98 -34.55 40.84
CA ALA A 224 -3.67 -34.87 42.23
C ALA A 224 -4.91 -34.92 43.15
N VAL A 225 -5.98 -34.17 42.81
CA VAL A 225 -7.21 -34.07 43.63
C VAL A 225 -8.24 -35.15 43.25
N LEU A 226 -8.31 -35.57 41.99
CA LEU A 226 -9.33 -36.49 41.50
C LEU A 226 -8.87 -37.95 41.56
N ASN A 227 -9.51 -38.75 42.42
CA ASN A 227 -9.22 -40.17 42.63
C ASN A 227 -9.84 -41.10 41.55
N ASN A 228 -9.80 -40.67 40.29
CA ASN A 228 -10.49 -41.34 39.18
C ASN A 228 -9.58 -42.28 38.38
N PRO A 229 -10.13 -43.29 37.68
CA PRO A 229 -9.33 -44.20 36.87
C PRO A 229 -8.60 -43.46 35.75
N ILE A 230 -7.27 -43.58 35.78
CA ILE A 230 -6.29 -42.83 34.98
C ILE A 230 -6.58 -42.86 33.47
N ARG A 231 -7.16 -43.95 32.95
CA ARG A 231 -7.24 -44.22 31.52
C ARG A 231 -8.22 -43.32 30.75
N GLU A 232 -9.38 -43.01 31.32
CA GLU A 232 -10.38 -42.14 30.67
C GLU A 232 -10.02 -40.65 30.82
N MET A 233 -9.32 -40.30 31.91
CA MET A 233 -8.85 -38.94 32.14
C MET A 233 -7.73 -38.53 31.21
N ILE A 234 -6.82 -39.44 30.84
CA ILE A 234 -5.70 -39.09 29.95
C ILE A 234 -6.22 -38.61 28.58
N ALA A 235 -7.22 -39.28 28.00
CA ALA A 235 -7.72 -38.93 26.67
C ALA A 235 -8.38 -37.54 26.67
N THR A 236 -9.26 -37.27 27.63
CA THR A 236 -9.93 -35.97 27.78
C THR A 236 -8.96 -34.85 28.15
N PHE A 237 -7.94 -35.15 28.96
CA PHE A 237 -6.85 -34.24 29.30
C PHE A 237 -6.02 -33.87 28.07
N VAL A 238 -5.49 -34.85 27.35
CA VAL A 238 -4.65 -34.61 26.17
C VAL A 238 -5.44 -33.82 25.13
N PHE A 239 -6.71 -34.16 24.90
CA PHE A 239 -7.55 -33.45 23.94
C PHE A 239 -7.81 -31.99 24.36
N THR A 240 -8.16 -31.76 25.63
CA THR A 240 -8.40 -30.40 26.16
C THR A 240 -7.12 -29.56 26.13
N TRP A 241 -5.99 -30.12 26.56
CA TRP A 241 -4.69 -29.44 26.52
C TRP A 241 -4.29 -29.12 25.08
N MET A 242 -4.36 -30.06 24.15
CA MET A 242 -4.06 -29.83 22.73
C MET A 242 -4.93 -28.73 22.13
N THR A 243 -6.24 -28.75 22.43
CA THR A 243 -7.19 -27.72 21.96
C THR A 243 -6.85 -26.35 22.54
N TYR A 244 -6.53 -26.29 23.84
CA TYR A 244 -6.07 -25.06 24.51
C TYR A 244 -4.78 -24.55 23.87
N THR A 245 -3.76 -25.39 23.72
CA THR A 245 -2.48 -25.02 23.09
C THR A 245 -2.68 -24.54 21.66
N MET A 246 -3.54 -25.20 20.87
CA MET A 246 -3.87 -24.77 19.51
C MET A 246 -4.54 -23.39 19.49
N MET A 247 -5.53 -23.16 20.35
CA MET A 247 -6.23 -21.87 20.44
C MET A 247 -5.33 -20.75 20.96
N THR A 248 -4.57 -20.97 22.04
CA THR A 248 -3.63 -19.97 22.56
C THR A 248 -2.51 -19.68 21.55
N GLY A 249 -2.01 -20.72 20.88
CA GLY A 249 -1.03 -20.59 19.80
C GLY A 249 -1.58 -19.79 18.61
N PHE A 250 -2.84 -20.03 18.23
CA PHE A 250 -3.50 -19.25 17.19
C PHE A 250 -3.71 -17.79 17.63
N LEU A 251 -4.23 -17.53 18.83
CA LEU A 251 -4.51 -16.17 19.30
C LEU A 251 -3.24 -15.33 19.49
N LEU A 252 -2.19 -15.88 20.09
CA LEU A 252 -0.95 -15.15 20.36
C LEU A 252 0.00 -15.16 19.15
N GLY A 253 0.00 -16.26 18.40
CA GLY A 253 0.90 -16.48 17.27
C GLY A 253 0.37 -15.92 15.96
N THR A 254 -0.91 -15.53 15.87
CA THR A 254 -1.46 -14.89 14.67
C THR A 254 -1.25 -13.38 14.74
N TYR A 255 -0.41 -12.86 13.85
CA TYR A 255 -0.17 -11.43 13.74
C TYR A 255 0.45 -11.05 12.41
N GLU A 256 0.44 -9.75 12.16
CA GLU A 256 0.96 -9.17 10.96
C GLU A 256 2.27 -8.42 11.23
N HIS A 257 3.25 -8.67 10.38
CA HIS A 257 4.54 -7.99 10.37
C HIS A 257 4.66 -7.19 9.08
N ILE A 258 4.97 -5.91 9.22
CA ILE A 258 5.12 -4.97 8.10
C ILE A 258 6.59 -4.60 8.01
N HIS A 259 7.16 -4.69 6.82
CA HIS A 259 8.56 -4.39 6.58
C HIS A 259 8.68 -3.48 5.36
N LEU A 260 9.18 -2.27 5.59
CA LEU A 260 9.40 -1.25 4.57
C LEU A 260 10.90 -1.12 4.30
N LYS A 261 11.28 -1.33 3.05
CA LYS A 261 12.68 -1.25 2.62
C LYS A 261 12.84 -0.31 1.45
N ARG A 262 13.71 0.69 1.59
CA ARG A 262 14.14 1.57 0.51
C ARG A 262 15.53 1.18 0.02
N HIS A 263 15.62 0.82 -1.26
CA HIS A 263 16.88 0.46 -1.91
C HIS A 263 17.66 1.71 -2.34
N LYS A 264 18.96 1.53 -2.64
CA LYS A 264 19.81 2.59 -3.22
C LYS A 264 19.28 3.13 -4.56
N SER A 265 18.47 2.35 -5.27
CA SER A 265 17.83 2.75 -6.52
C SER A 265 16.65 3.71 -6.32
N GLY A 266 16.23 3.97 -5.07
CA GLY A 266 14.99 4.65 -4.76
C GLY A 266 13.74 3.79 -4.92
N LYS A 267 13.87 2.49 -5.27
CA LYS A 267 12.73 1.55 -5.19
C LYS A 267 12.38 1.34 -3.72
N ILE A 268 11.10 1.45 -3.41
CA ILE A 268 10.55 1.24 -2.07
C ILE A 268 9.71 -0.03 -2.14
N ASP A 269 10.09 -1.02 -1.33
CA ASP A 269 9.39 -2.30 -1.23
C ASP A 269 8.69 -2.34 0.13
N LEU A 270 7.36 -2.39 0.12
CA LEU A 270 6.56 -2.65 1.31
C LEU A 270 6.15 -4.11 1.29
N THR A 271 6.57 -4.87 2.30
CA THR A 271 6.26 -6.29 2.42
C THR A 271 5.44 -6.54 3.67
N LYS A 272 4.30 -7.20 3.47
CA LYS A 272 3.37 -7.59 4.53
C LYS A 272 3.47 -9.09 4.73
N THR A 273 3.91 -9.51 5.90
CA THR A 273 4.06 -10.92 6.25
C THR A 273 3.04 -11.26 7.32
N TRP A 274 2.10 -12.15 6.99
CA TRP A 274 1.21 -12.71 7.98
C TRP A 274 1.88 -13.89 8.67
N ARG A 275 1.67 -14.02 9.97
CA ARG A 275 2.03 -15.22 10.73
C ARG A 275 0.76 -15.79 11.30
N ILE A 276 0.61 -17.11 11.22
CA ILE A 276 -0.48 -17.86 11.84
C ILE A 276 0.17 -18.88 12.77
N GLY A 277 -0.15 -18.84 14.06
CA GLY A 277 0.46 -19.75 15.02
C GLY A 277 2.00 -19.67 15.05
N PHE A 278 2.57 -18.46 14.94
CA PHE A 278 4.02 -18.20 14.85
C PHE A 278 4.71 -18.66 13.55
N VAL A 279 4.02 -19.41 12.69
CA VAL A 279 4.53 -19.83 11.38
C VAL A 279 4.37 -18.67 10.39
N ARG A 280 5.46 -18.36 9.67
CA ARG A 280 5.46 -17.30 8.65
C ARG A 280 4.74 -17.80 7.39
N PHE A 281 3.70 -17.09 6.99
CA PHE A 281 3.08 -17.28 5.69
C PHE A 281 3.83 -16.50 4.60
N PRO A 282 3.63 -16.84 3.30
CA PRO A 282 4.22 -16.11 2.20
C PRO A 282 3.96 -14.60 2.32
N SER A 283 5.02 -13.80 2.17
CA SER A 283 4.92 -12.35 2.23
C SER A 283 4.23 -11.79 0.99
N HIS A 284 3.32 -10.84 1.18
CA HIS A 284 2.69 -10.07 0.12
C HIS A 284 3.51 -8.80 -0.13
N GLU A 285 4.04 -8.62 -1.34
CA GLU A 285 4.72 -7.38 -1.75
C GLU A 285 3.67 -6.39 -2.26
N ILE A 286 3.64 -5.20 -1.69
CA ILE A 286 2.72 -4.13 -2.04
C ILE A 286 3.53 -3.06 -2.79
N ASP A 287 3.15 -2.79 -4.03
CA ASP A 287 3.77 -1.71 -4.81
C ASP A 287 3.22 -0.36 -4.33
N LEU A 288 4.06 0.42 -3.67
CA LEU A 288 3.68 1.75 -3.20
C LEU A 288 3.50 2.75 -4.35
N ARG A 289 4.08 2.49 -5.53
CA ARG A 289 4.02 3.44 -6.67
C ARG A 289 2.66 3.49 -7.34
N SER A 290 1.86 2.45 -7.21
CA SER A 290 0.50 2.42 -7.74
C SER A 290 -0.52 3.09 -6.82
N ARG A 291 -0.10 3.54 -5.64
CA ARG A 291 -0.97 4.13 -4.62
C ARG A 291 -0.65 5.62 -4.48
N PHE A 292 -1.69 6.43 -4.31
CA PHE A 292 -1.58 7.89 -4.38
C PHE A 292 -1.56 8.56 -3.00
N GLY A 293 -2.07 7.88 -1.98
CA GLY A 293 -2.20 8.46 -0.66
C GLY A 293 -2.15 7.44 0.47
N VAL A 294 -2.00 7.97 1.68
CA VAL A 294 -2.04 7.22 2.94
C VAL A 294 -3.12 7.85 3.81
N ILE A 295 -4.16 7.06 4.11
CA ILE A 295 -5.21 7.43 5.05
C ILE A 295 -4.98 6.68 6.37
N CYS A 296 -5.16 7.39 7.47
CA CYS A 296 -5.21 6.80 8.80
C CYS A 296 -6.62 7.00 9.39
N GLY A 297 -7.03 6.10 10.27
CA GLY A 297 -8.30 6.25 10.97
C GLY A 297 -8.34 5.42 12.25
N ALA A 298 -9.36 5.71 13.05
CA ALA A 298 -9.79 4.85 14.14
C ALA A 298 -11.04 4.10 13.69
N ASP A 299 -11.05 2.78 13.87
CA ASP A 299 -12.19 1.89 13.63
C ASP A 299 -12.73 1.49 15.00
N GLU A 300 -13.87 2.07 15.37
CA GLU A 300 -14.56 1.82 16.66
C GLU A 300 -15.65 0.74 16.54
N TYR A 301 -15.87 0.20 15.34
CA TYR A 301 -17.00 -0.70 15.12
C TYR A 301 -16.64 -2.14 15.49
N ALA A 302 -17.15 -2.56 16.65
CA ALA A 302 -17.33 -3.96 16.96
C ALA A 302 -18.25 -4.58 15.90
N LYS A 303 -17.76 -5.60 15.20
CA LYS A 303 -18.54 -6.28 14.17
C LYS A 303 -19.59 -7.17 14.84
N LEU A 304 -20.66 -7.52 14.11
CA LEU A 304 -21.66 -8.49 14.57
C LEU A 304 -21.01 -9.79 15.09
N TRP A 305 -19.94 -10.25 14.41
CA TRP A 305 -19.16 -11.41 14.82
C TRP A 305 -18.45 -11.25 16.17
N ASP A 306 -17.97 -10.04 16.50
CA ASP A 306 -17.33 -9.78 17.80
C ASP A 306 -18.37 -9.90 18.93
N TRP A 307 -19.60 -9.39 18.71
CA TRP A 307 -20.70 -9.56 19.65
C TRP A 307 -21.17 -11.01 19.78
N LEU A 308 -21.26 -11.74 18.66
CA LEU A 308 -21.61 -13.16 18.68
C LEU A 308 -20.60 -13.98 19.51
N MET A 309 -19.30 -13.74 19.31
CA MET A 309 -18.24 -14.40 20.09
C MET A 309 -18.32 -14.06 21.57
N LEU A 310 -18.67 -12.82 21.93
CA LEU A 310 -18.90 -12.44 23.31
C LEU A 310 -20.02 -13.27 23.96
N PHE A 311 -21.16 -13.43 23.27
CA PHE A 311 -22.28 -14.21 23.80
C PHE A 311 -21.96 -15.71 23.94
N VAL A 312 -21.22 -16.27 22.97
CA VAL A 312 -20.74 -17.67 23.06
C VAL A 312 -19.80 -17.83 24.26
N LEU A 313 -18.87 -16.90 24.46
CA LEU A 313 -17.96 -16.93 25.62
C LEU A 313 -18.69 -16.73 26.94
N PHE A 314 -19.75 -15.94 26.97
CA PHE A 314 -20.57 -15.75 28.18
C PHE A 314 -21.21 -17.07 28.63
N GLY A 315 -21.61 -17.93 27.69
CA GLY A 315 -22.09 -19.28 27.99
C GLY A 315 -21.04 -20.19 28.64
N SER A 316 -19.75 -19.96 28.36
CA SER A 316 -18.63 -20.65 29.01
C SER A 316 -18.20 -20.03 30.35
N GLY A 317 -18.68 -18.83 30.65
CA GLY A 317 -18.42 -18.09 31.90
C GLY A 317 -18.25 -16.59 31.71
N ILE A 318 -18.43 -15.83 32.79
CA ILE A 318 -18.33 -14.36 32.79
C ILE A 318 -16.89 -13.90 32.53
N VAL A 319 -15.90 -14.57 33.12
CA VAL A 319 -14.50 -14.12 33.05
C VAL A 319 -13.94 -14.15 31.62
N PRO A 320 -14.06 -15.24 30.82
CA PRO A 320 -13.64 -15.25 29.42
C PRO A 320 -14.35 -14.18 28.58
N ALA A 321 -15.64 -13.95 28.83
CA ALA A 321 -16.42 -12.95 28.11
C ALA A 321 -15.93 -11.51 28.41
N VAL A 322 -15.69 -11.18 29.68
CA VAL A 322 -15.18 -9.85 30.08
C VAL A 322 -13.77 -9.61 29.51
N ILE A 323 -12.90 -10.62 29.56
CA ILE A 323 -11.56 -10.55 28.96
C ILE A 323 -11.67 -10.31 27.45
N PHE A 324 -12.49 -11.09 26.75
CA PHE A 324 -12.68 -10.92 25.31
C PHE A 324 -13.27 -9.56 24.97
N TRP A 325 -14.30 -9.11 25.70
CA TRP A 325 -14.89 -7.78 25.51
C TRP A 325 -13.84 -6.69 25.65
N TYR A 326 -13.03 -6.73 26.72
CA TYR A 326 -12.01 -5.73 26.99
C TYR A 326 -10.96 -5.66 25.88
N PHE A 327 -10.51 -6.81 25.34
CA PHE A 327 -9.47 -6.83 24.32
C PHE A 327 -10.00 -6.66 22.89
N ALA A 328 -11.15 -7.26 22.55
CA ALA A 328 -11.63 -7.33 21.17
C ALA A 328 -12.60 -6.20 20.80
N ILE A 329 -13.47 -5.79 21.74
CA ILE A 329 -14.59 -4.87 21.52
C ILE A 329 -14.27 -3.47 22.06
N HIS A 330 -13.80 -3.38 23.30
CA HIS A 330 -13.64 -2.10 24.00
C HIS A 330 -12.48 -1.25 23.46
N LYS A 331 -11.41 -1.88 22.95
CA LYS A 331 -10.24 -1.14 22.47
C LYS A 331 -10.44 -0.61 21.06
N THR A 332 -10.34 0.70 20.91
CA THR A 332 -10.25 1.39 19.62
C THR A 332 -9.10 0.81 18.81
N LYS A 333 -9.39 0.40 17.57
CA LYS A 333 -8.37 -0.12 16.65
C LYS A 333 -7.99 1.00 15.69
N TYR A 334 -6.72 1.37 15.69
CA TYR A 334 -6.16 2.28 14.72
C TYR A 334 -5.75 1.53 13.46
N PHE A 335 -5.92 2.16 12.31
CA PHE A 335 -5.47 1.60 11.04
C PHE A 335 -4.75 2.61 10.17
N VAL A 336 -3.83 2.11 9.37
CA VAL A 336 -3.21 2.84 8.25
C VAL A 336 -3.51 2.05 7.00
N GLY A 337 -4.02 2.72 5.97
CA GLY A 337 -4.22 2.11 4.67
C GLY A 337 -3.76 2.98 3.52
N LEU A 338 -3.54 2.32 2.39
CA LEU A 338 -3.18 2.93 1.13
C LEU A 338 -4.44 3.25 0.34
N CYS A 339 -4.39 4.36 -0.37
CA CYS A 339 -5.48 4.84 -1.18
C CYS A 339 -5.14 4.82 -2.66
N GLY A 340 -6.13 4.46 -3.47
CA GLY A 340 -6.08 4.56 -4.92
C GLY A 340 -6.32 5.98 -5.42
N GLU A 341 -6.55 6.12 -6.72
CA GLU A 341 -6.77 7.41 -7.39
C GLU A 341 -8.00 8.19 -6.88
N HIS A 342 -8.99 7.49 -6.30
CA HIS A 342 -10.26 8.06 -5.85
C HIS A 342 -10.37 8.21 -4.32
N GLU A 343 -9.24 8.26 -3.61
CA GLU A 343 -9.20 8.31 -2.13
C GLU A 343 -9.91 7.13 -1.44
N SER A 344 -10.30 6.10 -2.19
CA SER A 344 -10.88 4.88 -1.65
C SER A 344 -9.79 4.07 -0.93
N LEU A 345 -10.15 3.52 0.23
CA LEU A 345 -9.27 2.65 1.00
C LEU A 345 -9.16 1.30 0.30
N GLU A 346 -8.08 1.07 -0.43
CA GLU A 346 -7.88 -0.18 -1.19
C GLU A 346 -7.26 -1.27 -0.32
N GLU A 347 -6.30 -0.91 0.53
CA GLU A 347 -5.53 -1.88 1.29
C GLU A 347 -5.18 -1.35 2.69
N LYS A 348 -5.58 -2.10 3.73
CA LYS A 348 -5.19 -1.81 5.11
C LYS A 348 -3.81 -2.41 5.36
N ILE A 349 -2.81 -1.56 5.57
CA ILE A 349 -1.45 -1.99 5.91
C ILE A 349 -1.38 -2.33 7.38
N TYR A 350 -1.74 -1.40 8.26
CA TYR A 350 -1.63 -1.58 9.70
C TYR A 350 -2.99 -1.65 10.36
N ARG A 351 -3.13 -2.52 11.36
CA ARG A 351 -4.26 -2.57 12.27
C ARG A 351 -3.78 -2.94 13.68
N GLY A 352 -3.89 -2.02 14.62
CA GLY A 352 -3.40 -2.23 15.99
C GLY A 352 -4.07 -1.31 17.01
N TRP A 353 -3.61 -1.38 18.26
CA TRP A 353 -4.11 -0.54 19.35
C TRP A 353 -3.21 0.66 19.65
N ASP A 354 -1.98 0.64 19.14
CA ASP A 354 -1.02 1.71 19.36
C ASP A 354 -1.22 2.83 18.32
N ARG A 355 -1.61 4.01 18.84
CA ARG A 355 -1.81 5.23 18.05
C ARG A 355 -0.49 5.85 17.62
N GLU A 356 0.54 5.78 18.45
CA GLU A 356 1.86 6.36 18.14
C GLU A 356 2.49 5.59 16.99
N GLN A 357 2.46 4.25 17.06
CA GLN A 357 2.90 3.38 15.97
C GLN A 357 2.13 3.64 14.66
N MET A 358 0.81 3.87 14.74
CA MET A 358 0.00 4.24 13.57
C MET A 358 0.49 5.55 12.93
N LEU A 359 0.75 6.58 13.73
CA LEU A 359 1.23 7.89 13.25
C LEU A 359 2.64 7.78 12.66
N GLU A 360 3.53 7.01 13.29
CA GLU A 360 4.88 6.75 12.80
C GLU A 360 4.86 6.07 11.43
N ILE A 361 4.06 4.99 11.28
CA ILE A 361 3.89 4.28 10.01
C ILE A 361 3.31 5.22 8.95
N GLN A 362 2.30 6.02 9.31
CA GLN A 362 1.69 6.98 8.39
C GLN A 362 2.70 8.02 7.88
N GLN A 363 3.45 8.64 8.79
CA GLN A 363 4.45 9.64 8.44
C GLN A 363 5.53 9.03 7.54
N THR A 364 6.02 7.85 7.94
CA THR A 364 7.02 7.10 7.18
C THR A 364 6.56 6.79 5.76
N LEU A 365 5.33 6.33 5.58
CA LEU A 365 4.78 6.05 4.26
C LEU A 365 4.54 7.32 3.44
N ARG A 366 4.14 8.42 4.06
CA ARG A 366 4.01 9.72 3.36
C ARG A 366 5.36 10.23 2.88
N ASP A 367 6.39 10.13 3.70
CA ASP A 367 7.74 10.55 3.33
C ASP A 367 8.33 9.64 2.25
N ALA A 368 8.01 8.34 2.30
CA ALA A 368 8.34 7.39 1.24
C ALA A 368 7.64 7.73 -0.09
N LEU A 369 6.37 8.11 -0.10
CA LEU A 369 5.63 8.44 -1.33
C LEU A 369 6.06 9.77 -1.96
N LYS A 370 6.56 10.72 -1.17
CA LYS A 370 7.05 12.02 -1.66
C LYS A 370 8.42 11.95 -2.32
N ALA A 371 9.19 10.89 -2.10
CA ALA A 371 10.62 10.84 -2.36
C ALA A 371 11.02 9.93 -3.53
#